data_AF-A0A8J7WW02-F1
#
_entry.id   AF-A0A8J7WW02-F1
#
_cell.length_a   1.000
_cell.length_b   1.000
_cell.length_c   1.000
_cell.angle_alpha   90.00
_cell.angle_beta   90.00
_cell.angle_gamma   90.00
#
_symmetry.space_group_name_H-M   'P 1'
#
loop_
_entity.id
_entity.type
_entity.pdbx_description
1 polymer ?
#
loop_
_entity_poly.entity_id
_entity_poly.type
_entity_poly.pdbx_seq_one_letter_code
_entity_poly.pdbx_strand_id
1 'polypeptide(L)' 'MLANIPLTEDERAAVDDRHAALDALLGRLADVPTPAGPTPRQLAIPAAAKPLPIVGVIHPR' A
#
# COMPACT_ATOMS: atom_id res chain seq x y z
N MET A 1 5.59 9.26 -15.22
CA MET A 1 4.99 9.51 -16.55
C MET A 1 3.92 8.45 -16.74
N LEU A 2 2.63 8.82 -16.72
CA LEU A 2 1.53 7.89 -16.99
C LEU A 2 1.39 7.77 -18.51
N ALA A 3 1.47 6.55 -19.04
CA ALA A 3 1.14 6.31 -20.44
C ALA A 3 -0.36 6.53 -20.61
N ASN A 4 -0.76 7.46 -21.48
CA ASN A 4 -2.17 7.68 -21.81
C ASN A 4 -2.58 6.67 -22.88
N ILE A 5 -3.07 5.51 -22.45
CA ILE A 5 -3.60 4.47 -23.35
C ILE A 5 -5.07 4.82 -23.61
N PRO A 6 -5.44 5.21 -24.85
CA PRO A 6 -6.85 5.43 -25.16
C PRO A 6 -7.58 4.09 -25.14
N LEU A 7 -8.63 4.02 -24.33
CA LEU A 7 -9.51 2.86 -24.22
C LEU A 7 -10.86 3.20 -24.85
N THR A 8 -11.43 2.25 -25.56
CA THR A 8 -12.85 2.25 -25.94
C THR A 8 -13.72 2.15 -24.68
N GLU A 9 -15.01 2.44 -24.81
CA GLU A 9 -15.93 2.38 -23.67
C GLU A 9 -16.02 0.97 -23.07
N ASP A 10 -16.08 -0.06 -23.92
CA ASP A 10 -16.14 -1.45 -23.47
C ASP A 10 -14.86 -1.86 -22.74
N GLU A 11 -13.69 -1.44 -23.24
CA GLU A 11 -12.41 -1.69 -22.58
C GLU A 11 -12.32 -0.96 -21.23
N ARG A 12 -12.87 0.25 -21.14
CA ARG A 12 -12.92 1.03 -19.90
C ARG A 12 -13.81 0.37 -18.86
N ALA A 13 -15.02 -0.04 -19.25
CA ALA A 13 -15.95 -0.75 -18.39
C ALA A 13 -15.31 -2.04 -17.82
N ALA A 14 -14.63 -2.82 -18.67
CA ALA A 14 -13.94 -4.03 -18.23
C ALA A 14 -12.79 -3.75 -17.24
N VAL A 15 -12.06 -2.65 -17.42
CA VAL A 15 -10.98 -2.23 -16.50
C VAL A 15 -11.56 -1.77 -15.17
N ASP A 16 -12.62 -0.97 -15.19
CA ASP A 16 -13.25 -0.43 -13.99
C ASP A 16 -13.89 -1.53 -13.15
N ASP A 17 -14.60 -2.48 -13.78
CA ASP A 17 -15.17 -3.65 -13.11
C ASP A 17 -14.07 -4.49 -12.43
N ARG A 18 -12.95 -4.70 -13.13
CA ARG A 18 -11.81 -5.43 -12.58
C ARG A 18 -11.14 -4.68 -11.43
N HIS A 19 -11.00 -3.35 -11.53
CA HIS A 19 -10.46 -2.53 -10.44
C HIS A 19 -11.38 -2.58 -9.22
N ALA A 20 -12.70 -2.48 -9.41
CA ALA A 20 -13.66 -2.60 -8.33
C ALA A 20 -13.57 -3.97 -7.63
N ALA A 21 -13.42 -5.06 -8.40
CA ALA A 21 -13.22 -6.40 -7.86
C ALA A 21 -11.91 -6.52 -7.06
N LEU A 22 -10.82 -5.91 -7.56
CA LEU A 22 -9.54 -5.87 -6.87
C LEU A 22 -9.61 -5.08 -5.56
N ASP A 23 -10.24 -3.91 -5.57
CA ASP A 23 -10.40 -3.07 -4.38
C ASP A 23 -11.23 -3.80 -3.32
N ALA A 24 -12.30 -4.49 -3.73
CA ALA A 24 -13.09 -5.32 -2.83
C ALA A 24 -12.26 -6.46 -2.21
N LEU A 25 -11.40 -7.11 -3.00
CA LEU A 25 -10.49 -8.15 -2.50
C LEU A 25 -9.48 -7.58 -1.51
N LEU A 26 -8.82 -6.48 -1.86
CA LEU A 26 -7.85 -5.81 -0.99
C LEU A 26 -8.51 -5.36 0.32
N GLY A 27 -9.73 -4.83 0.26
CA GLY A 27 -10.51 -4.45 1.43
C GLY A 27 -10.76 -5.62 2.39
N ARG A 28 -11.03 -6.82 1.86
CA ARG A 28 -11.20 -8.05 2.65
C ARG A 28 -9.87 -8.54 3.22
N LEU A 29 -8.83 -8.59 2.40
CA LEU A 29 -7.50 -9.08 2.81
C LEU A 29 -6.85 -8.18 3.87
N ALA A 30 -7.22 -6.90 3.92
CA ALA A 30 -6.72 -5.96 4.92
C ALA A 30 -7.05 -6.39 6.37
N ASP A 31 -8.08 -7.21 6.56
CA ASP A 31 -8.52 -7.74 7.86
C ASP A 31 -8.11 -9.20 8.10
N VAL A 32 -7.45 -9.85 7.13
CA VAL A 32 -6.99 -11.24 7.27
C VAL A 32 -5.66 -11.27 8.02
N PRO A 33 -5.52 -12.05 9.11
CA PRO A 33 -4.25 -12.22 9.80
C PRO A 33 -3.17 -12.75 8.85
N THR A 34 -2.01 -12.11 8.85
CA THR A 34 -0.83 -12.70 8.21
C THR A 34 -0.36 -13.93 8.99
N PRO A 35 0.46 -14.82 8.40
CA PRO A 35 1.01 -15.97 9.13
C PRO A 35 1.78 -15.60 10.40
N ALA A 36 2.30 -14.36 10.50
CA ALA A 36 2.96 -13.85 11.69
C ALA A 36 2.00 -13.38 12.80
N GLY A 37 0.68 -13.40 12.57
CA GLY A 37 -0.35 -13.01 13.53
C GLY A 37 -1.09 -11.69 13.22
N PRO A 38 -0.41 -10.56 12.93
CA PRO A 38 -1.11 -9.29 12.72
C PRO A 38 -1.75 -9.20 11.34
N THR A 39 -2.84 -8.43 11.23
CA THR A 39 -3.45 -8.08 9.93
C THR A 39 -2.69 -6.96 9.23
N PRO A 40 -2.79 -6.83 7.90
CA PRO A 40 -2.21 -5.70 7.18
C PRO A 40 -2.60 -4.33 7.74
N ARG A 41 -3.86 -4.14 8.18
CA ARG A 41 -4.28 -2.88 8.83
C ARG A 41 -3.53 -2.62 10.13
N GLN A 42 -3.27 -3.64 10.94
CA GLN A 42 -2.50 -3.51 12.17
C GLN A 42 -1.03 -3.18 11.91
N LEU A 43 -0.47 -3.65 10.80
CA LEU A 43 0.90 -3.35 10.37
C LEU A 43 1.04 -1.93 9.78
N ALA A 44 -0.03 -1.41 9.16
CA ALA A 44 -0.05 -0.07 8.58
C ALA A 44 -0.14 1.05 9.63
N ILE A 45 -0.54 0.72 10.86
CA ILE A 45 -0.41 1.63 12.00
C ILE A 45 1.09 1.81 12.22
N PRO A 46 1.65 3.03 12.05
CA PRO A 46 3.06 3.24 12.36
C PRO A 46 3.26 2.82 13.81
N ALA A 47 4.04 1.76 14.02
CA ALA A 47 4.46 1.37 15.36
C ALA A 47 5.02 2.63 16.00
N ALA A 48 4.31 3.18 16.99
CA ALA A 48 4.51 4.51 17.57
C ALA A 48 5.94 4.95 17.35
N ALA A 49 6.16 5.80 16.33
CA ALA A 49 7.45 5.97 15.68
C ALA A 49 8.52 6.11 16.76
N LYS A 50 9.31 5.06 17.01
CA LYS A 50 10.42 5.14 17.95
C LYS A 50 11.34 6.17 17.31
N PRO A 51 11.51 7.37 17.89
CA PRO A 51 12.40 8.36 17.29
C PRO A 51 13.78 7.71 17.21
N LEU A 52 14.26 7.52 15.98
CA LEU A 52 15.60 7.00 15.76
C LEU A 52 16.57 8.08 16.28
N PRO A 53 17.58 7.73 17.07
CA PRO A 53 18.51 8.71 17.60
C PRO A 53 19.27 9.37 16.44
N ILE A 54 19.17 10.69 16.33
CA ILE A 54 20.00 11.47 15.41
C ILE A 54 21.41 11.54 16.03
N VAL A 55 22.34 10.75 15.50
CA VAL A 55 23.75 10.79 15.92
C VAL A 55 24.50 11.78 15.03
N GLY A 56 24.95 12.89 15.61
CA GLY A 56 25.87 13.82 14.94
C GLY A 56 27.29 13.25 14.92
N VAL A 57 27.77 12.86 13.74
CA VAL A 57 29.17 12.42 13.57
C VAL A 57 30.03 13.64 13.25
N ILE A 58 30.76 14.13 14.25
CA ILE A 58 31.82 15.12 14.05
C ILE A 58 33.12 14.40 13.65
N HIS A 59 33.61 14.65 12.44
CA HIS A 59 34.95 14.20 12.02
C HIS A 59 35.99 15.23 12.48
N PRO A 60 36.98 14.85 13.30
CA PRO A 60 38.13 15.70 13.56
C PRO A 60 39.00 15.78 12.30
N ARG A 61 39.50 16.99 12.00
CA ARG A 61 40.44 17.27 10.91
C ARG A 61 41.86 16.86 11.30
#